data_AF-A0A0F9DJ71-F1
#
_entry.id   AF-A0A0F9DJ71-F1
#
_cell.length_a   1.000
_cell.length_b   1.000
_cell.length_c   1.000
_cell.angle_alpha   90.00
_cell.angle_beta   90.00
_cell.angle_gamma   90.00
#
_symmetry.space_group_name_H-M   'P 1'
#
loop_
_entity.id
_entity.type
_entity.pdbx_description
1 polymer ?
#
loop_
_entity_poly.entity_id
_entity_poly.type
_entity_poly.pdbx_seq_one_letter_code
_entity_poly.pdbx_strand_id
1 'polypeptide(L)'
;MTTNDGGPAFPGNFACINVEGLLDDARNFGFAESGMSLRDWYAGLAMQTLMNPSTLVAMKNELECLDRSTTGVLALLAFEAANSMLAARKREEREEPGDG
;
A
#
# COMPACT_ATOMS: atom_id res chain seq x y z
N MET A 1 12.33 -2.83 -13.43
CA MET A 1 11.02 -2.68 -14.08
C MET A 1 9.95 -3.09 -13.08
N THR A 2 9.38 -2.13 -12.36
CA THR A 2 8.16 -2.35 -11.57
C THR A 2 6.99 -2.08 -12.51
N THR A 3 6.57 -3.14 -13.17
CA THR A 3 5.49 -3.15 -14.15
C THR A 3 4.18 -2.92 -13.40
N ASN A 4 3.56 -1.76 -13.61
CA ASN A 4 2.20 -1.47 -13.17
C ASN A 4 1.26 -2.62 -13.56
N ASP A 5 0.88 -3.46 -12.60
CA ASP A 5 0.10 -4.70 -12.76
C ASP A 5 -1.39 -4.50 -12.41
N GLY A 6 -1.89 -3.27 -12.56
CA GLY A 6 -3.28 -2.92 -12.29
C GLY A 6 -3.50 -2.29 -10.91
N GLY A 7 -2.43 -1.94 -10.19
CA GLY A 7 -2.51 -0.97 -9.08
C GLY A 7 -2.95 0.38 -9.61
N PRO A 8 -3.55 1.27 -8.79
CA PRO A 8 -3.65 2.66 -9.18
C PRO A 8 -2.21 3.16 -9.39
N ALA A 9 -1.82 3.31 -10.66
CA ALA A 9 -0.91 4.36 -11.04
C ALA A 9 -1.61 5.61 -10.54
N PHE A 10 -1.29 6.11 -9.35
CA PHE A 10 -1.97 7.26 -8.77
C PHE A 10 -2.16 8.30 -9.89
N PRO A 11 -3.39 8.47 -10.42
CA PRO A 11 -3.60 9.33 -11.57
C PRO A 11 -3.81 10.74 -11.03
N GLY A 12 -2.93 11.15 -10.12
CA GLY A 12 -3.00 12.40 -9.39
C GLY A 12 -1.76 13.22 -9.70
N ASN A 13 -1.97 14.49 -10.05
CA ASN A 13 -0.94 15.48 -9.88
C ASN A 13 -0.67 15.58 -8.37
N PHE A 14 0.41 14.95 -7.92
CA PHE A 14 0.88 15.15 -6.56
C PHE A 14 1.51 16.52 -6.53
N ALA A 15 0.91 17.44 -5.78
CA ALA A 15 1.50 18.75 -5.58
C ALA A 15 2.10 18.82 -4.17
N CYS A 16 3.35 19.26 -4.07
CA CYS A 16 3.99 19.61 -2.81
C CYS A 16 4.31 21.11 -2.80
N ILE A 17 4.54 21.66 -1.62
CA ILE A 17 5.09 23.02 -1.48
C ILE A 17 6.60 22.88 -1.45
N ASN A 18 7.29 23.50 -2.41
CA ASN A 18 8.75 23.48 -2.49
C ASN A 18 9.39 24.40 -1.43
N VAL A 19 10.72 24.42 -1.36
CA VAL A 19 11.47 25.26 -0.39
C VAL A 19 11.27 26.77 -0.58
N GLU A 20 10.74 27.18 -1.73
CA GLU A 20 10.40 28.57 -2.06
C GLU A 20 8.93 28.90 -1.76
N GLY A 21 8.17 27.94 -1.23
CA GLY A 21 6.75 28.13 -0.91
C GLY A 21 5.81 27.98 -2.11
N LEU A 22 6.29 27.51 -3.25
CA LEU A 22 5.50 27.35 -4.48
C LEU A 22 4.92 25.94 -4.59
N LEU A 23 3.72 25.85 -5.17
CA LEU A 23 3.13 24.57 -5.61
C LEU A 23 4.00 23.99 -6.73
N ASP A 24 4.54 22.82 -6.49
CA ASP A 24 5.38 22.09 -7.43
C ASP A 24 4.93 20.63 -7.50
N ASP A 25 5.30 19.95 -8.57
CA ASP A 25 4.99 18.55 -8.75
C ASP A 25 5.88 17.70 -7.83
N ALA A 26 5.27 16.89 -6.97
CA ALA A 26 5.98 16.04 -6.02
C ALA A 26 6.89 15.01 -6.72
N ARG A 27 6.65 14.73 -8.01
CA ARG A 27 7.53 13.91 -8.86
C ARG A 27 8.90 14.55 -9.08
N ASN A 28 8.99 15.89 -9.12
CA ASN A 28 10.25 16.61 -9.33
C ASN A 28 11.25 16.41 -8.18
N PHE A 29 10.76 15.98 -7.01
CA PHE A 29 11.55 15.72 -5.82
C PHE A 29 11.66 14.22 -5.50
N GLY A 30 11.18 13.34 -6.39
CA GLY A 30 11.17 11.90 -6.15
C GLY A 30 10.21 11.45 -5.03
N PHE A 31 9.29 12.31 -4.58
CA PHE A 31 8.26 11.93 -3.59
C PHE A 31 7.13 11.10 -4.21
N ALA A 32 6.98 11.14 -5.53
CA ALA A 32 5.99 10.37 -6.26
C ALA A 32 6.63 9.79 -7.53
N GLU A 33 6.53 8.48 -7.73
CA GLU A 33 6.79 7.82 -9.01
C GLU A 33 5.47 7.31 -9.58
N SER A 34 5.29 7.42 -10.90
CA SER A 34 4.11 6.86 -11.58
C SER A 34 4.20 5.34 -11.64
N GLY A 35 3.12 4.65 -11.26
CA GLY A 35 3.00 3.21 -11.40
C GLY A 35 3.37 2.44 -10.13
N MET A 36 2.46 2.45 -9.16
CA MET A 36 2.53 1.56 -8.00
C MET A 36 2.00 0.18 -8.41
N SER A 37 2.65 -0.90 -7.97
CA SER A 37 2.09 -2.24 -8.15
C SER A 37 0.78 -2.37 -7.35
N LEU A 38 -0.14 -3.20 -7.81
CA LEU A 38 -1.39 -3.50 -7.10
C LEU A 38 -1.12 -4.04 -5.70
N ARG A 39 -0.01 -4.78 -5.55
CA ARG A 39 0.48 -5.25 -4.25
C ARG A 39 0.81 -4.09 -3.31
N ASP A 40 1.62 -3.14 -3.78
CA ASP A 40 2.05 -2.00 -2.96
C ASP A 40 0.87 -1.10 -2.61
N TRP A 41 -0.11 -0.99 -3.52
CA TRP A 41 -1.35 -0.27 -3.25
C TRP A 41 -2.17 -0.92 -2.13
N TYR A 42 -2.44 -2.23 -2.24
CA TYR A 42 -3.16 -2.94 -1.19
C TYR A 42 -2.40 -2.93 0.14
N ALA A 43 -1.07 -3.00 0.10
CA ALA A 43 -0.26 -2.88 1.30
C ALA A 43 -0.44 -1.49 1.93
N GLY A 44 -0.42 -0.42 1.13
CA GLY A 44 -0.70 0.94 1.61
C GLY A 44 -2.08 1.06 2.28
N LEU A 45 -3.13 0.52 1.66
CA LEU A 45 -4.49 0.53 2.22
C LEU A 45 -4.58 -0.27 3.54
N ALA A 46 -3.97 -1.45 3.59
CA ALA A 46 -3.92 -2.25 4.80
C ALA A 46 -3.17 -1.51 5.93
N MET A 47 -2.05 -0.85 5.57
CA MET A 47 -1.23 -0.11 6.53
C MET A 47 -1.98 1.09 7.14
N GLN A 48 -2.82 1.79 6.37
CA GLN A 48 -3.68 2.86 6.91
C GLN A 48 -4.61 2.36 8.03
N THR A 49 -5.16 1.15 7.89
CA THR A 49 -6.03 0.54 8.90
C THR A 49 -5.22 0.07 10.11
N LEU A 50 -4.05 -0.53 9.87
CA LEU A 50 -3.15 -1.02 10.91
C LEU A 50 -2.54 0.10 11.76
N MET A 51 -2.28 1.26 11.16
CA MET A 51 -1.75 2.44 11.86
C MET A 51 -2.84 3.25 12.58
N ASN A 52 -4.11 2.86 12.49
CA ASN A 52 -5.16 3.51 13.25
C ASN A 52 -4.88 3.37 14.77
N PRO A 53 -4.95 4.45 15.57
CA PRO A 53 -4.67 4.40 17.01
C PRO A 53 -5.45 3.33 17.77
N SER A 54 -6.72 3.07 17.41
CA SER A 54 -7.52 2.03 18.08
C SER A 54 -6.99 0.62 17.77
N THR A 55 -6.57 0.37 16.54
CA THR A 55 -5.94 -0.89 16.12
C THR A 55 -4.60 -1.09 16.85
N LEU A 56 -3.77 -0.05 16.93
CA LEU A 56 -2.48 -0.12 17.64
C LEU A 56 -2.64 -0.41 19.12
N VAL A 57 -3.64 0.18 19.78
CA VAL A 57 -3.96 -0.11 21.19
C VAL A 57 -4.41 -1.57 21.34
N ALA A 58 -5.25 -2.07 20.44
CA ALA A 58 -5.71 -3.46 20.47
C ALA A 58 -4.57 -4.47 20.27
N MET A 59 -3.60 -4.13 19.41
CA MET A 59 -2.44 -5.00 19.10
C MET A 59 -1.23 -4.77 20.00
N LYS A 60 -1.32 -3.86 20.97
CA LYS A 60 -0.16 -3.39 21.76
C LYS A 60 0.63 -4.53 22.41
N ASN A 61 -0.06 -5.43 23.12
CA ASN A 61 0.59 -6.53 23.83
C ASN A 61 1.29 -7.52 22.88
N GLU A 62 0.73 -7.72 21.68
CA GLU A 62 1.30 -8.61 20.67
C GLU A 62 2.54 -7.98 20.03
N LEU A 63 2.51 -6.66 19.81
CA LEU A 63 3.62 -5.90 19.23
C LEU A 63 4.78 -5.69 20.22
N GLU A 64 4.49 -5.53 21.52
CA GLU A 64 5.50 -5.37 22.57
C GLU A 64 6.34 -6.64 22.81
N CYS A 65 5.82 -7.81 22.44
CA CYS A 65 6.55 -9.09 22.54
C CYS A 65 7.51 -9.35 21.37
N LEU A 66 7.54 -8.49 20.35
CA LEU A 66 8.34 -8.70 19.14
C LEU A 66 9.67 -7.96 19.23
N ASP A 67 10.77 -8.66 18.95
CA ASP A 67 12.12 -8.08 18.82
C ASP A 67 12.30 -7.40 17.45
N ARG A 68 11.32 -6.59 17.04
CA ARG A 68 11.28 -5.87 15.77
C ARG A 68 10.62 -4.51 15.99
N SER A 69 10.95 -3.55 15.14
CA SER A 69 10.24 -2.27 15.16
C SER A 69 8.76 -2.49 14.85
N THR A 70 7.88 -1.85 15.63
CA THR A 70 6.43 -1.90 15.41
C THR A 70 6.08 -1.59 13.95
N THR A 71 6.66 -0.53 13.39
CA THR A 71 6.46 -0.16 11.98
C THR A 71 6.86 -1.27 11.02
N GLY A 72 7.97 -1.98 11.28
CA GLY A 72 8.41 -3.09 10.45
C GLY A 72 7.45 -4.27 10.49
N VAL A 73 6.88 -4.58 11.66
CA VAL A 73 5.86 -5.64 11.81
C VAL A 73 4.58 -5.27 11.07
N LEU A 74 4.09 -4.04 11.22
CA LEU A 74 2.88 -3.59 10.55
C LEU A 74 3.05 -3.57 9.03
N ALA A 75 4.23 -3.19 8.53
CA ALA A 75 4.54 -3.26 7.11
C ALA A 75 4.48 -4.71 6.58
N LEU A 76 5.00 -5.69 7.33
CA LEU A 76 4.92 -7.10 6.95
C LEU A 76 3.47 -7.59 6.89
N LEU A 77 2.67 -7.29 7.91
CA LEU A 77 1.24 -7.63 7.95
C LEU A 77 0.47 -7.00 6.79
N ALA A 78 0.79 -5.75 6.45
CA ALA A 78 0.20 -5.07 5.31
C ALA A 78 0.52 -5.78 3.98
N PHE A 79 1.76 -6.22 3.79
CA PHE A 79 2.15 -6.99 2.60
C PHE A 79 1.52 -8.39 2.56
N GLU A 80 1.31 -9.03 3.70
CA GLU A 80 0.58 -10.31 3.79
C GLU A 80 -0.90 -10.14 3.42
N ALA A 81 -1.55 -9.07 3.89
CA ALA A 81 -2.90 -8.71 3.49
C ALA A 81 -2.98 -8.46 1.98
N ALA A 82 -2.04 -7.70 1.42
CA ALA A 82 -1.96 -7.44 -0.02
C ALA A 82 -1.81 -8.72 -0.85
N ASN A 83 -0.94 -9.63 -0.42
CA ASN A 83 -0.75 -10.94 -1.08
C ASN A 83 -2.04 -11.76 -1.04
N SER A 84 -2.78 -11.72 0.07
CA SER A 84 -4.06 -12.42 0.23
C SER A 84 -5.13 -11.87 -0.72
N MET A 85 -5.22 -10.54 -0.87
CA MET A 85 -6.14 -9.90 -1.82
C MET A 85 -5.82 -10.28 -3.27
N LEU A 86 -4.54 -10.26 -3.65
CA LEU A 86 -4.09 -10.70 -4.98
C LEU A 86 -4.40 -12.18 -5.23
N ALA A 87 -4.24 -13.02 -4.21
CA ALA A 87 -4.57 -14.45 -4.32
C ALA A 87 -6.07 -14.67 -4.48
N ALA A 88 -6.91 -13.91 -3.78
CA ALA A 88 -8.36 -13.97 -3.91
C ALA A 88 -8.81 -13.57 -5.32
N ARG A 89 -8.30 -12.44 -5.84
CA ARG A 89 -8.59 -11.97 -7.21
C ARG A 89 -8.27 -13.02 -8.26
N LYS A 90 -7.09 -13.65 -8.17
CA LYS A 90 -6.68 -14.73 -9.10
C LYS A 90 -7.59 -15.96 -9.06
N ARG A 91 -8.32 -16.19 -7.97
CA ARG A 91 -9.31 -17.27 -7.87
C ARG A 91 -10.59 -16.89 -8.57
N GLU A 92 -11.09 -15.68 -8.35
CA GLU A 92 -12.29 -15.16 -9.05
C GLU A 92 -12.09 -15.15 -10.57
N GLU A 93 -10.95 -14.68 -11.06
CA GLU A 93 -10.60 -14.68 -12.49
C GLU A 93 -10.53 -16.09 -13.12
N ARG A 94 -10.39 -17.15 -12.31
CA ARG A 94 -10.42 -18.56 -12.77
C ARG A 94 -11.81 -19.19 -12.70
N GLU A 95 -12.71 -18.60 -11.93
CA GLU A 95 -14.07 -19.09 -11.70
C GLU A 95 -15.09 -18.42 -12.64
N GLU A 96 -14.72 -17.35 -13.36
CA GLU A 96 -15.50 -16.85 -14.49
C GLU A 96 -15.48 -17.87 -15.65
N PRO A 97 -16.61 -18.52 -16.01
CA PRO A 97 -16.67 -19.37 -17.18
C PRO A 97 -16.51 -18.48 -18.42
N GLY A 98 -15.65 -18.92 -19.35
CA GLY A 98 -15.65 -18.35 -20.69
C GLY A 98 -17.04 -18.48 -21.29
N ASP A 99 -17.74 -17.36 -21.41
CA ASP A 99 -18.97 -17.26 -22.18
C ASP A 99 -18.60 -17.35 -23.67
N GLY A 100 -18.98 -18.47 -24.30
CA GLY A 100 -19.20 -18.59 -25.75
C GLY A 100 -18.03 -19.03 -26.62
#